data_AF-A0A1M3GIJ4-F1
#
_entry.id   AF-A0A1M3GIJ4-F1
#
_cell.length_a   1.000
_cell.length_b   1.000
_cell.length_c   1.000
_cell.angle_alpha   90.00
_cell.angle_beta   90.00
_cell.angle_gamma   90.00
#
_symmetry.space_group_name_H-M   'P 1'
#
loop_
_entity.id
_entity.type
_entity.pdbx_description
1 polymer ?
#
loop_
_entity_poly.entity_id
_entity_poly.type
_entity_poly.pdbx_seq_one_letter_code
_entity_poly.pdbx_strand_id
1 'polypeptide(L)'
;MLNGMYSGELDNYGKSTPEYLSLQGFSGQCEDEFKAISGLPIVNYEAVYLETSNQVLTWFVSFNERKNISPWEEKWSYITWSKSAGLLGKNATRSPRVRAVLLGFGDNAAAFIRQEKSFDQYMDSNASLAHTLDKIGQSIIRLSPNLPSTVKGDGKELSDCVIASAGARARSELMSK
;
A
#
# COMPACT_ATOMS: atom_id res chain seq x y z
N MET A 1 -11.46 -30.32 -12.38
CA MET A 1 -11.10 -31.43 -11.48
C MET A 1 -9.66 -31.21 -11.04
N LEU A 2 -9.43 -30.84 -9.78
CA LEU A 2 -8.09 -30.77 -9.18
C LEU A 2 -8.13 -31.62 -7.91
N ASN A 3 -7.61 -32.84 -8.04
CA ASN A 3 -7.41 -33.78 -6.96
C ASN A 3 -5.90 -33.88 -6.72
N GLY A 4 -5.52 -33.82 -5.44
CA GLY A 4 -4.37 -34.58 -4.94
C GLY A 4 -3.09 -33.79 -4.67
N MET A 5 -2.59 -34.03 -3.46
CA MET A 5 -1.23 -33.82 -2.95
C MET A 5 -0.91 -32.39 -2.51
N TYR A 6 -0.73 -32.20 -1.20
CA TYR A 6 0.50 -31.67 -0.58
C TYR A 6 0.30 -31.70 0.94
N SER A 7 0.34 -32.91 1.50
CA SER A 7 0.68 -33.13 2.91
C SER A 7 2.18 -33.42 2.97
N GLY A 8 2.95 -32.45 3.45
CA GLY A 8 4.39 -32.58 3.62
C GLY A 8 5.11 -31.33 3.12
N GLU A 9 6.05 -30.85 3.92
CA GLU A 9 6.94 -29.69 3.66
C GLU A 9 6.41 -28.31 4.12
N LEU A 10 6.14 -28.19 5.43
CA LEU A 10 6.07 -26.87 6.10
C LEU A 10 7.44 -26.40 6.65
N ASP A 11 8.51 -27.20 6.52
CA ASP A 11 9.74 -27.00 7.32
C ASP A 11 10.94 -26.38 6.58
N ASN A 12 10.82 -25.91 5.33
CA ASN A 12 11.96 -25.35 4.58
C ASN A 12 11.80 -23.93 4.04
N TYR A 13 10.70 -23.23 4.34
CA TYR A 13 10.45 -21.87 3.82
C TYR A 13 11.21 -20.73 4.55
N GLY A 14 12.26 -21.06 5.29
CA GLY A 14 12.97 -20.13 6.19
C GLY A 14 14.21 -19.43 5.65
N LYS A 15 14.58 -19.53 4.36
CA LYS A 15 15.89 -19.02 3.89
C LYS A 15 15.87 -18.33 2.52
N SER A 16 15.23 -17.18 2.45
CA SER A 16 15.73 -16.02 1.68
C SER A 16 14.87 -14.81 2.02
N THR A 17 15.06 -14.32 3.25
CA THR A 17 14.49 -13.06 3.70
C THR A 17 15.02 -11.91 2.84
N PRO A 18 14.21 -11.21 2.02
CA PRO A 18 14.64 -9.99 1.35
C PRO A 18 15.04 -8.96 2.42
N GLU A 19 16.15 -8.23 2.23
CA GLU A 19 16.79 -7.32 3.21
C GLU A 19 15.87 -6.29 3.90
N TYR A 20 14.65 -6.08 3.41
CA TYR A 20 13.59 -5.23 3.99
C TYR A 20 12.92 -5.78 5.27
N LEU A 21 13.59 -6.65 6.03
CA LEU A 21 12.97 -7.54 7.02
C LEU A 21 13.25 -7.23 8.51
N SER A 22 14.02 -6.20 8.84
CA SER A 22 14.25 -5.78 10.23
C SER A 22 13.10 -4.94 10.80
N LEU A 23 11.96 -5.59 11.07
CA LEU A 23 10.67 -4.96 11.41
C LEU A 23 10.56 -4.24 12.77
N GLN A 24 11.62 -4.13 13.57
CA GLN A 24 11.52 -3.58 14.94
C GLN A 24 11.63 -2.05 15.04
N GLY A 25 11.97 -1.32 13.97
CA GLY A 25 12.11 0.14 13.97
C GLY A 25 11.00 0.95 13.29
N PHE A 26 10.10 0.30 12.55
CA PHE A 26 9.29 1.00 11.53
C PHE A 26 8.05 1.74 12.05
N SER A 27 7.53 1.41 13.24
CA SER A 27 6.32 2.08 13.75
C SER A 27 6.58 3.52 14.20
N GLY A 28 7.74 3.80 14.80
CA GLY A 28 8.15 5.15 15.20
C GLY A 28 8.50 6.01 14.00
N GLN A 29 9.24 5.43 13.03
CA GLN A 29 9.63 6.12 11.81
C GLN A 29 8.42 6.63 11.01
N CYS A 30 7.38 5.81 10.85
CA CYS A 30 6.18 6.24 10.11
C CYS A 30 5.42 7.38 10.79
N GLU A 31 5.39 7.41 12.11
CA GLU A 31 4.73 8.49 12.84
C GLU A 31 5.42 9.84 12.60
N ASP A 32 6.75 9.84 12.57
CA ASP A 32 7.54 11.04 12.31
C ASP A 32 7.38 11.51 10.85
N GLU A 33 7.36 10.60 9.87
CA GLU A 33 7.06 10.95 8.47
C GLU A 33 5.66 11.57 8.34
N PHE A 34 4.64 10.97 8.96
CA PHE A 34 3.28 11.52 8.93
C PHE A 34 3.20 12.90 9.61
N LYS A 35 3.91 13.11 10.72
CA LYS A 35 4.01 14.41 11.38
C LYS A 35 4.68 15.45 10.49
N ALA A 36 5.80 15.12 9.85
CA ALA A 36 6.53 16.02 8.98
C ALA A 36 5.64 16.56 7.85
N ILE A 37 4.92 15.67 7.16
CA ILE A 37 4.07 16.09 6.04
C ILE A 37 2.83 16.85 6.52
N SER A 38 2.36 16.61 7.76
CA SER A 38 1.19 17.29 8.32
C SER A 38 1.39 18.80 8.47
N GLY A 39 2.64 19.30 8.48
CA GLY A 39 2.97 20.72 8.49
C GLY A 39 2.90 21.41 7.12
N LEU A 40 2.79 20.66 6.03
CA LEU A 40 2.82 21.21 4.67
C LEU A 40 1.52 21.99 4.32
N PRO A 41 1.58 22.93 3.36
CA PRO A 41 0.38 23.47 2.73
C PRO A 41 -0.51 22.35 2.17
N ILE A 42 -1.84 22.53 2.17
CA ILE A 42 -2.78 21.45 1.83
C ILE A 42 -2.52 20.82 0.46
N VAL A 43 -2.14 21.63 -0.54
CA VAL A 43 -1.86 21.12 -1.89
C VAL A 43 -0.61 20.23 -1.91
N ASN A 44 0.44 20.61 -1.16
CA ASN A 44 1.65 19.81 -1.04
C ASN A 44 1.39 18.54 -0.21
N TYR A 45 0.63 18.66 0.87
CA TYR A 45 0.18 17.52 1.68
C TYR A 45 -0.53 16.48 0.82
N GLU A 46 -1.51 16.90 0.02
CA GLU A 46 -2.22 16.00 -0.88
C GLU A 46 -1.30 15.42 -1.96
N ALA A 47 -0.39 16.22 -2.53
CA ALA A 47 0.58 15.75 -3.51
C ALA A 47 1.50 14.65 -2.94
N VAL A 48 1.97 14.79 -1.70
CA VAL A 48 2.77 13.74 -1.04
C VAL A 48 1.97 12.45 -0.90
N TYR A 49 0.72 12.49 -0.45
CA TYR A 49 -0.11 11.27 -0.35
C TYR A 49 -0.36 10.60 -1.70
N LEU A 50 -0.56 11.40 -2.76
CA LEU A 50 -0.72 10.86 -4.12
C LEU A 50 0.56 10.18 -4.61
N GLU A 51 1.70 10.85 -4.44
CA GLU A 51 3.01 10.31 -4.83
C GLU A 51 3.32 9.03 -4.04
N THR A 52 3.14 9.04 -2.72
CA THR A 52 3.33 7.86 -1.88
C THR A 52 2.41 6.72 -2.31
N SER A 53 1.13 6.98 -2.56
CA SER A 53 0.20 5.95 -3.03
C SER A 53 0.64 5.35 -4.38
N ASN A 54 1.17 6.17 -5.29
CA ASN A 54 1.68 5.73 -6.57
C ASN A 54 2.95 4.88 -6.42
N GLN A 55 3.86 5.25 -5.52
CA GLN A 55 5.07 4.46 -5.23
C GLN A 55 4.74 3.11 -4.59
N VAL A 56 3.76 3.06 -3.68
CA VAL A 56 3.28 1.79 -3.11
C VAL A 56 2.63 0.91 -4.19
N LEU A 57 1.83 1.48 -5.10
CA LEU A 57 1.26 0.74 -6.22
C LEU A 57 2.35 0.20 -7.15
N THR A 58 3.34 1.03 -7.47
CA THR A 58 4.50 0.63 -8.31
C THR A 58 5.24 -0.53 -7.66
N TRP A 59 5.52 -0.45 -6.35
CA TRP A 59 6.11 -1.55 -5.60
C TRP A 59 5.26 -2.82 -5.70
N PHE A 60 3.94 -2.73 -5.52
CA PHE A 60 3.04 -3.88 -5.56
C PHE A 60 3.05 -4.56 -6.93
N VAL A 61 2.96 -3.78 -8.02
CA VAL A 61 3.04 -4.29 -9.39
C VAL A 61 4.39 -4.96 -9.64
N SER A 62 5.49 -4.25 -9.36
CA SER A 62 6.85 -4.80 -9.56
C SER A 62 7.14 -6.00 -8.67
N PHE A 63 6.51 -6.11 -7.50
CA PHE A 63 6.62 -7.29 -6.66
C PHE A 63 5.94 -8.49 -7.34
N ASN A 64 4.71 -8.31 -7.83
CA ASN A 64 3.91 -9.36 -8.46
C ASN A 64 4.38 -9.76 -9.88
N GLU A 65 5.21 -8.94 -10.53
CA GLU A 65 5.85 -9.27 -11.81
C GLU A 65 7.12 -10.13 -11.68
N ARG A 66 7.60 -10.39 -10.45
CA ARG A 66 8.78 -11.24 -10.22
C ARG A 66 8.51 -12.67 -10.68
N LYS A 67 9.56 -13.32 -11.20
CA LYS A 67 9.49 -14.76 -11.52
C LYS A 67 9.46 -15.57 -10.23
N ASN A 68 8.66 -16.64 -10.19
CA ASN A 68 8.59 -17.63 -9.12
C ASN A 68 8.09 -17.09 -7.76
N ILE A 69 7.14 -16.17 -7.74
CA ILE A 69 6.47 -15.74 -6.50
C ILE A 69 5.65 -16.91 -5.97
N SER A 70 5.83 -17.25 -4.71
CA SER A 70 5.02 -18.26 -4.05
C SER A 70 3.59 -17.74 -3.78
N PRO A 71 2.57 -18.63 -3.72
CA PRO A 71 1.21 -18.22 -3.35
C PRO A 71 1.12 -17.47 -2.01
N TRP A 72 2.04 -17.77 -1.08
CA TRP A 72 2.14 -17.07 0.20
C TRP A 72 2.63 -15.63 0.02
N GLU A 73 3.69 -15.42 -0.78
CA GLU A 73 4.24 -14.09 -1.07
C GLU A 73 3.24 -13.23 -1.85
N GLU A 74 2.56 -13.83 -2.82
CA GLU A 74 1.48 -13.18 -3.56
C GLU A 74 0.42 -12.68 -2.57
N LYS A 75 -0.16 -13.57 -1.75
CA LYS A 75 -1.15 -13.22 -0.73
C LYS A 75 -0.66 -12.15 0.25
N TRP A 76 0.59 -12.26 0.69
CA TRP A 76 1.23 -11.27 1.55
C TRP A 76 1.29 -9.88 0.87
N SER A 77 1.62 -9.82 -0.42
CA SER A 77 1.71 -8.55 -1.15
C SER A 77 0.35 -7.87 -1.30
N TYR A 78 -0.73 -8.63 -1.54
CA TYR A 78 -2.11 -8.11 -1.58
C TYR A 78 -2.55 -7.56 -0.21
N ILE A 79 -2.26 -8.27 0.88
CA ILE A 79 -2.56 -7.79 2.24
C ILE A 79 -1.72 -6.53 2.55
N THR A 80 -0.47 -6.50 2.13
CA THR A 80 0.42 -5.34 2.30
C THR A 80 -0.13 -4.13 1.56
N TRP A 81 -0.52 -4.27 0.29
CA TRP A 81 -1.19 -3.22 -0.49
C TRP A 81 -2.43 -2.67 0.24
N SER A 82 -3.32 -3.56 0.68
CA SER A 82 -4.53 -3.21 1.45
C SER A 82 -4.21 -2.36 2.69
N LYS A 83 -3.25 -2.84 3.49
CA LYS A 83 -2.88 -2.19 4.75
C LYS A 83 -2.15 -0.87 4.52
N SER A 84 -1.34 -0.76 3.47
CA SER A 84 -0.70 0.48 3.07
C SER A 84 -1.74 1.54 2.73
N ALA A 85 -2.72 1.20 1.90
CA ALA A 85 -3.82 2.09 1.54
C ALA A 85 -4.64 2.54 2.77
N GLY A 86 -4.96 1.60 3.66
CA GLY A 86 -5.64 1.91 4.92
C GLY A 86 -4.81 2.79 5.88
N LEU A 87 -3.49 2.59 5.95
CA LEU A 87 -2.59 3.40 6.77
C LEU A 87 -2.50 4.83 6.23
N LEU A 88 -2.32 4.99 4.92
CA LEU A 88 -2.31 6.31 4.28
C LEU A 88 -3.65 7.02 4.48
N GLY A 89 -4.78 6.34 4.22
CA GLY A 89 -6.11 6.91 4.39
C GLY A 89 -6.42 7.37 5.82
N LYS A 90 -6.01 6.60 6.84
CA LYS A 90 -6.19 6.98 8.25
C LYS A 90 -5.45 8.26 8.60
N ASN A 91 -4.26 8.47 8.02
CA ASN A 91 -3.40 9.62 8.30
C ASN A 91 -3.67 10.83 7.40
N ALA A 92 -4.38 10.66 6.28
CA ALA A 92 -4.82 11.72 5.36
C ALA A 92 -5.92 12.65 5.97
N THR A 93 -5.81 13.01 7.25
CA THR A 93 -6.83 13.72 8.05
C THR A 93 -7.17 15.12 7.53
N ARG A 94 -6.22 15.79 6.87
CA ARG A 94 -6.42 17.16 6.36
C ARG A 94 -7.05 17.20 4.96
N SER A 95 -7.15 16.06 4.28
CA SER A 95 -7.78 15.96 2.95
C SER A 95 -8.84 14.85 2.93
N PRO A 96 -10.12 15.19 3.21
CA PRO A 96 -11.21 14.23 3.13
C PRO A 96 -11.33 13.53 1.77
N ARG A 97 -11.02 14.25 0.68
CA ARG A 97 -11.08 13.71 -0.69
C ARG A 97 -10.01 12.65 -0.96
N VAL A 98 -8.77 12.88 -0.54
CA VAL A 98 -7.68 11.89 -0.68
C VAL A 98 -7.93 10.72 0.26
N ARG A 99 -8.31 11.01 1.51
CA ARG A 99 -8.65 10.01 2.52
C ARG A 99 -9.71 9.01 2.06
N ALA A 100 -10.81 9.49 1.47
CA ALA A 100 -11.90 8.62 1.04
C ALA A 100 -11.43 7.59 0.00
N VAL A 101 -10.61 8.02 -0.97
CA VAL A 101 -10.09 7.14 -2.02
C VAL A 101 -9.11 6.11 -1.44
N LEU A 102 -8.17 6.56 -0.59
CA LEU A 102 -7.16 5.68 0.01
C LEU A 102 -7.76 4.64 0.96
N LEU A 103 -8.74 5.04 1.78
CA LEU A 103 -9.51 4.09 2.58
C LEU A 103 -10.29 3.11 1.70
N GLY A 104 -10.88 3.60 0.61
CA GLY A 104 -11.59 2.77 -0.37
C GLY A 104 -10.72 1.64 -0.95
N PHE A 105 -9.45 1.93 -1.29
CA PHE A 105 -8.50 0.90 -1.74
C PHE A 105 -8.25 -0.15 -0.65
N GLY A 106 -8.04 0.30 0.60
CA GLY A 106 -7.84 -0.58 1.75
C GLY A 106 -9.03 -1.50 2.01
N ASP A 107 -10.23 -0.92 2.05
CA ASP A 107 -11.49 -1.64 2.30
C ASP A 107 -11.82 -2.62 1.18
N ASN A 108 -11.61 -2.22 -0.08
CA ASN A 108 -11.83 -3.06 -1.24
C ASN A 108 -10.91 -4.29 -1.23
N ALA A 109 -9.62 -4.09 -0.94
CA ALA A 109 -8.67 -5.18 -0.83
C ALA A 109 -8.96 -6.08 0.38
N ALA A 110 -9.39 -5.52 1.52
CA ALA A 110 -9.78 -6.30 2.68
C ALA A 110 -11.01 -7.20 2.40
N ALA A 111 -12.01 -6.68 1.68
CA ALA A 111 -13.16 -7.47 1.24
C ALA A 111 -12.76 -8.62 0.29
N PHE A 112 -11.85 -8.36 -0.65
CA PHE A 112 -11.30 -9.40 -1.53
C PHE A 112 -10.57 -10.50 -0.75
N ILE A 113 -9.72 -10.14 0.22
CA ILE A 113 -9.01 -11.11 1.08
C ILE A 113 -9.97 -11.97 1.91
N ARG A 114 -11.11 -11.40 2.33
CA ARG A 114 -12.20 -12.12 3.02
C ARG A 114 -13.10 -12.92 2.07
N GLN A 115 -12.82 -12.91 0.76
CA GLN A 115 -13.60 -13.58 -0.28
C GLN A 115 -15.05 -13.06 -0.40
N GLU A 116 -15.28 -11.81 0.03
CA GLU A 116 -16.58 -11.12 -0.11
C GLU A 116 -16.78 -10.55 -1.53
N LYS A 117 -15.72 -10.50 -2.33
CA LYS A 117 -15.70 -10.02 -3.72
C LYS A 117 -14.93 -10.99 -4.62
N SER A 118 -15.36 -11.11 -5.87
CA SER A 118 -14.57 -11.77 -6.91
C SER A 118 -13.35 -10.92 -7.30
N PHE A 119 -12.39 -11.53 -7.99
CA PHE A 119 -11.24 -10.81 -8.53
C PHE A 119 -11.66 -9.69 -9.49
N ASP A 120 -12.61 -9.95 -10.40
CA ASP A 120 -13.11 -8.94 -11.33
C ASP A 120 -13.75 -7.74 -10.59
N GLN A 121 -14.58 -8.01 -9.57
CA GLN A 121 -15.19 -6.96 -8.74
C GLN A 121 -14.14 -6.14 -7.98
N TYR A 122 -13.07 -6.80 -7.51
CA TYR A 122 -11.95 -6.13 -6.86
C TYR A 122 -11.21 -5.21 -7.84
N MET A 123 -10.91 -5.70 -9.05
CA MET A 123 -10.23 -4.94 -10.10
C MET A 123 -11.05 -3.74 -10.58
N ASP A 124 -12.35 -3.91 -10.85
CA ASP A 124 -13.25 -2.83 -11.27
C ASP A 124 -13.36 -1.74 -10.19
N SER A 125 -13.51 -2.15 -8.93
CA SER A 125 -13.57 -1.21 -7.80
C SER A 125 -12.26 -0.41 -7.67
N ASN A 126 -11.11 -1.06 -7.82
CA ASN A 126 -9.81 -0.39 -7.81
C ASN A 126 -9.63 0.55 -9.01
N ALA A 127 -10.10 0.18 -10.20
CA ALA A 127 -10.03 1.04 -11.38
C ALA A 127 -10.85 2.33 -11.19
N SER A 128 -12.05 2.23 -10.60
CA SER A 128 -12.87 3.41 -10.27
C SER A 128 -12.20 4.32 -9.23
N LEU A 129 -11.57 3.74 -8.20
CA LEU A 129 -10.82 4.49 -7.19
C LEU A 129 -9.58 5.16 -7.80
N ALA A 130 -8.85 4.47 -8.67
CA ALA A 130 -7.69 5.01 -9.39
C ALA A 130 -8.08 6.19 -10.28
N HIS A 131 -9.20 6.10 -10.99
CA HIS A 131 -9.72 7.20 -11.79
C HIS A 131 -10.10 8.43 -10.93
N THR A 132 -10.65 8.20 -9.74
CA THR A 132 -10.94 9.29 -8.79
C THR A 132 -9.66 9.92 -8.26
N LEU A 133 -8.65 9.10 -7.96
CA LEU A 133 -7.33 9.55 -7.51
C LEU A 133 -6.64 10.42 -8.59
N ASP A 134 -6.68 9.99 -9.86
CA ASP A 134 -6.13 10.75 -10.99
C ASP A 134 -6.82 12.12 -11.13
N LYS A 135 -8.16 12.17 -11.04
CA LYS A 135 -8.91 13.44 -11.05
C LYS A 135 -8.46 14.40 -9.94
N ILE A 136 -8.16 13.90 -8.75
CA ILE A 136 -7.60 14.71 -7.65
C ILE A 136 -6.19 15.20 -8.03
N GLY A 137 -5.35 14.33 -8.59
CA GLY A 137 -4.01 14.68 -9.08
C GLY A 137 -4.03 15.79 -10.13
N GLN A 138 -4.90 15.68 -11.14
CA GLN A 138 -5.08 16.73 -12.16
C GLN A 138 -5.55 18.05 -11.56
N SER A 139 -6.44 18.00 -10.55
CA SER A 139 -6.86 19.19 -9.81
C SER A 139 -5.69 19.85 -9.07
N ILE A 140 -4.79 19.07 -8.48
CA ILE A 140 -3.61 19.56 -7.77
C ILE A 140 -2.61 20.21 -8.73
N ILE A 141 -2.31 19.55 -9.86
CA ILE A 141 -1.43 20.09 -10.91
C ILE A 141 -1.96 21.44 -11.42
N ARG A 142 -3.27 21.53 -11.66
CA ARG A 142 -3.92 22.79 -12.09
C ARG A 142 -3.79 23.90 -11.04
N LEU A 143 -3.94 23.57 -9.76
CA LEU A 143 -3.88 24.53 -8.66
C LEU A 143 -2.45 24.92 -8.28
N SER A 144 -1.45 24.13 -8.66
CA SER A 144 -0.04 24.37 -8.32
C SER A 144 0.88 23.83 -9.43
N PRO A 145 0.94 24.50 -10.59
CA PRO A 145 1.77 24.07 -11.72
C PRO A 145 3.27 24.05 -11.40
N ASN A 146 3.70 24.78 -10.36
CA ASN A 146 5.08 24.85 -9.88
C ASN A 146 5.29 24.08 -8.56
N LEU A 147 4.57 22.98 -8.36
CA LEU A 147 4.76 22.10 -7.20
C LEU A 147 6.26 21.81 -7.03
N PRO A 148 6.88 22.25 -5.92
CA PRO A 148 8.32 22.18 -5.79
C PRO A 148 8.79 20.73 -5.80
N SER A 149 9.93 20.50 -6.44
CA SER A 149 10.56 19.17 -6.52
C SER A 149 10.88 18.57 -5.15
N THR A 150 10.86 19.35 -4.07
CA THR A 150 11.04 18.88 -2.69
C THR A 150 9.97 17.87 -2.26
N VAL A 151 8.76 17.91 -2.84
CA VAL A 151 7.74 16.86 -2.66
C VAL A 151 8.22 15.48 -3.14
N LYS A 152 9.22 15.42 -4.03
CA LYS A 152 9.76 14.17 -4.58
C LYS A 152 10.67 13.40 -3.61
N GLY A 153 11.16 14.01 -2.53
CA GLY A 153 11.97 13.33 -1.51
C GLY A 153 11.09 12.61 -0.48
N ASP A 154 10.13 13.36 0.08
CA ASP A 154 9.25 12.91 1.18
C ASP A 154 8.35 11.72 0.77
N GLY A 155 7.97 11.65 -0.51
CA GLY A 155 7.10 10.59 -1.02
C GLY A 155 7.72 9.18 -0.89
N LYS A 156 9.04 9.07 -1.05
CA LYS A 156 9.76 7.79 -1.01
C LYS A 156 9.94 7.26 0.39
N GLU A 157 10.44 8.09 1.30
CA GLU A 157 10.67 7.70 2.69
C GLU A 157 9.35 7.28 3.36
N LEU A 158 8.28 8.05 3.11
CA LEU A 158 6.95 7.66 3.57
C LEU A 158 6.45 6.37 2.91
N SER A 159 6.70 6.15 1.61
CA SER A 159 6.29 4.90 0.93
C SER A 159 7.01 3.67 1.49
N ASP A 160 8.33 3.75 1.67
CA ASP A 160 9.15 2.67 2.20
C ASP A 160 8.67 2.32 3.62
N CYS A 161 8.41 3.35 4.44
CA CYS A 161 7.89 3.15 5.77
C CYS A 161 6.50 2.50 5.78
N VAL A 162 5.59 2.97 4.93
CA VAL A 162 4.22 2.46 4.83
C VAL A 162 4.24 0.99 4.38
N ILE A 163 5.04 0.64 3.38
CA ILE A 163 5.22 -0.73 2.89
C ILE A 163 5.77 -1.62 4.02
N ALA A 164 6.81 -1.18 4.73
CA ALA A 164 7.40 -1.95 5.82
C ALA A 164 6.39 -2.19 6.96
N SER A 165 5.69 -1.14 7.40
CA SER A 165 4.67 -1.20 8.45
C SER A 165 3.49 -2.08 8.09
N ALA A 166 2.98 -1.94 6.86
CA ALA A 166 1.89 -2.75 6.33
C ALA A 166 2.32 -4.22 6.17
N GLY A 167 3.52 -4.46 5.65
CA GLY A 167 4.10 -5.77 5.43
C GLY A 167 4.31 -6.54 6.73
N ALA A 168 4.73 -5.87 7.80
CA ALA A 168 4.83 -6.45 9.14
C ALA A 168 3.49 -6.98 9.64
N ARG A 169 2.44 -6.15 9.54
CA ARG A 169 1.08 -6.52 9.93
C ARG A 169 0.53 -7.64 9.07
N ALA A 170 0.79 -7.60 7.77
CA ALA A 170 0.40 -8.67 6.85
C ALA A 170 1.00 -10.02 7.25
N ARG A 171 2.30 -10.05 7.63
CA ARG A 171 2.95 -11.28 8.11
C ARG A 171 2.32 -11.77 9.42
N SER A 172 2.13 -10.88 10.39
CA SER A 172 1.51 -11.25 11.67
C SER A 172 0.13 -11.87 11.47
N GLU A 173 -0.68 -11.35 10.55
CA GLU A 173 -1.99 -11.92 10.25
C GLU A 173 -1.91 -13.28 9.57
N LEU A 174 -0.95 -13.47 8.67
CA LEU A 174 -0.73 -14.75 8.00
C LEU A 174 -0.16 -15.83 8.91
N MET A 175 0.60 -15.46 9.95
CA MET A 175 1.17 -16.41 10.93
C MET A 175 0.22 -16.73 12.09
N SER A 176 -0.81 -15.90 12.31
CA SER A 176 -1.79 -16.08 13.38
C SER A 176 -2.95 -17.03 13.05
N LYS A 177 -2.91 -17.68 11.87
CA LYS A 177 -3.94 -18.56 11.33
C LYS A 177 -3.31 -19.87 10.89
#